data_AF-E9ARU3-F1
#
_entry.id   AF-E9ARU3-F1
#
_cell.length_a   1.000
_cell.length_b   1.000
_cell.length_c   1.000
_cell.angle_alpha   90.00
_cell.angle_beta   90.00
_cell.angle_gamma   90.00
#
_symmetry.space_group_name_H-M   'P 1'
#
loop_
_entity.id
_entity.type
_entity.pdbx_description
1 polymer ?
#
loop_
_entity_poly.entity_id
_entity_poly.type
_entity_poly.pdbx_seq_one_letter_code
_entity_poly.pdbx_strand_id
1 'polypeptide(L)'
;MPCNAEFLISVKGKREGELEIAHYPTKLTCSFCVFLTEKRLGEALFVLYRLRVKESSILFSKTYGLLGHDKAGQAQPSIWDEIALYAQPAVMETGKLSTIRVEYVTIAEAEARGLIERGEVEKEFCRPFFARGGTKHYEVKCTFHDASPQTAAKNSKETRSIGEFAGSSRATSAATAVTLFTAVCVVVGVVAARRRGVTWESAARTVHSWTGV
;
A
#
# COMPACT_ATOMS: atom_id res chain seq x y z
N MET A 1 -17.10 3.01 -11.06
CA MET A 1 -16.82 1.76 -11.78
C MET A 1 -16.94 0.61 -10.80
N PRO A 2 -17.62 -0.49 -11.15
CA PRO A 2 -17.76 -1.62 -10.24
C PRO A 2 -16.39 -2.27 -9.98
N CYS A 3 -16.12 -2.66 -8.74
CA CYS A 3 -14.99 -3.54 -8.43
C CYS A 3 -15.14 -4.80 -9.30
N ASN A 4 -14.10 -5.18 -10.04
CA ASN A 4 -14.10 -6.44 -10.78
C ASN A 4 -14.27 -7.59 -9.78
N ALA A 5 -15.48 -8.16 -9.73
CA ALA A 5 -15.89 -9.21 -8.80
C ALA A 5 -15.15 -10.56 -9.02
N GLU A 6 -14.20 -10.60 -9.94
CA GLU A 6 -13.43 -11.79 -10.31
C GLU A 6 -12.16 -11.99 -9.46
N PHE A 7 -11.64 -10.93 -8.84
CA PHE A 7 -10.42 -10.98 -8.04
C PHE A 7 -10.74 -11.05 -6.55
N LEU A 8 -10.17 -12.05 -5.87
CA LEU A 8 -10.25 -12.21 -4.40
C LEU A 8 -9.44 -11.14 -3.64
N ILE A 9 -8.51 -10.48 -4.33
CA ILE A 9 -7.71 -9.39 -3.81
C ILE A 9 -8.07 -8.10 -4.54
N SER A 10 -8.11 -7.01 -3.79
CA SER A 10 -8.22 -5.64 -4.28
C SER A 10 -7.06 -4.81 -3.77
N VAL A 11 -6.60 -3.86 -4.59
CA VAL A 11 -5.63 -2.85 -4.20
C VAL A 11 -6.23 -1.50 -4.48
N LYS A 12 -6.48 -0.74 -3.42
CA LYS A 12 -7.15 0.56 -3.49
C LYS A 12 -6.15 1.68 -3.26
N GLY A 13 -5.86 2.41 -4.33
CA GLY A 13 -5.34 3.77 -4.24
C GLY A 13 -6.47 4.78 -4.45
N LYS A 14 -6.22 5.81 -5.26
CA LYS A 14 -7.25 6.76 -5.71
C LYS A 14 -8.31 6.11 -6.60
N ARG A 15 -7.91 5.08 -7.36
CA ARG A 15 -8.78 4.19 -8.12
C ARG A 15 -8.38 2.74 -7.84
N GLU A 16 -9.30 1.81 -8.05
CA GLU A 16 -9.02 0.38 -7.95
C GLU A 16 -7.96 -0.01 -8.98
N GLY A 17 -6.90 -0.70 -8.54
CA GLY A 17 -5.83 -1.16 -9.43
C GLY A 17 -4.91 -0.06 -9.95
N GLU A 18 -4.99 1.16 -9.39
CA GLU A 18 -4.08 2.26 -9.69
C GLU A 18 -3.46 2.84 -8.41
N LEU A 19 -2.14 3.03 -8.45
CA LEU A 19 -1.38 3.66 -7.38
C LEU A 19 -0.69 4.93 -7.88
N GLU A 20 -0.93 6.01 -7.17
CA GLU A 20 -0.31 7.31 -7.41
C GLU A 20 0.91 7.43 -6.48
N ILE A 21 2.10 7.42 -7.07
CA ILE A 21 3.39 7.46 -6.39
C ILE A 21 3.86 8.91 -6.30
N ALA A 22 4.14 9.35 -5.07
CA ALA A 22 4.69 10.67 -4.81
C ALA A 22 6.17 10.69 -5.20
N HIS A 23 6.52 11.61 -6.10
CA HIS A 23 7.89 11.88 -6.50
C HIS A 23 8.43 13.10 -5.74
N TYR A 24 9.46 12.85 -4.93
CA TYR A 24 10.28 13.87 -4.30
C TYR A 24 11.68 13.86 -4.94
N PRO A 25 12.45 14.97 -4.85
CA PRO A 25 13.79 15.04 -5.45
C PRO A 25 14.73 13.91 -5.05
N THR A 26 14.55 13.32 -3.86
CA THR A 26 15.43 12.29 -3.31
C THR A 26 14.78 10.91 -3.22
N LYS A 27 13.48 10.77 -3.45
CA LYS A 27 12.76 9.49 -3.26
C LYS A 27 11.41 9.42 -3.97
N LEU A 28 10.99 8.21 -4.27
CA LEU A 28 9.64 7.84 -4.64
C LEU A 28 8.98 7.13 -3.46
N THR A 29 7.73 7.47 -3.15
CA THR A 29 7.00 6.79 -2.07
C THR A 29 5.49 6.75 -2.29
N CYS A 30 4.85 5.72 -1.74
CA CYS A 30 3.41 5.51 -1.78
C CYS A 30 3.00 4.63 -0.58
N SER A 31 1.80 4.82 -0.05
CA SER A 31 1.16 3.85 0.85
C SER A 31 -0.11 3.34 0.19
N PHE A 32 -0.34 2.03 0.26
CA PHE A 32 -1.52 1.40 -0.28
C PHE A 32 -1.91 0.19 0.56
N CYS A 33 -3.16 -0.25 0.40
CA CYS A 33 -3.66 -1.41 1.12
C CYS A 33 -4.02 -2.53 0.15
N VAL A 34 -3.70 -3.76 0.56
CA VAL A 34 -4.15 -5.00 -0.08
C VAL A 34 -5.32 -5.52 0.73
N PHE A 35 -6.47 -5.72 0.09
CA PHE A 35 -7.72 -6.13 0.74
C PHE A 35 -8.23 -7.45 0.18
N LEU A 36 -8.87 -8.23 1.03
CA LEU A 36 -9.76 -9.31 0.61
C LEU A 36 -11.09 -8.71 0.15
N THR A 37 -11.51 -9.00 -1.09
CA THR A 37 -12.75 -8.45 -1.68
C THR A 37 -14.00 -9.20 -1.25
N GLU A 38 -13.86 -10.49 -0.94
CA GLU A 38 -14.97 -11.39 -0.68
C GLU A 38 -15.08 -11.69 0.81
N LYS A 39 -16.28 -11.52 1.37
CA LYS A 39 -16.69 -12.12 2.64
C LYS A 39 -17.69 -13.21 2.31
N ARG A 40 -17.25 -14.47 2.23
CA ARG A 40 -18.18 -15.60 2.12
C ARG A 40 -18.70 -15.93 3.50
N LEU A 41 -20.01 -15.83 3.68
CA LEU A 41 -20.65 -16.22 4.93
C LEU A 41 -20.60 -17.74 5.07
N GLY A 42 -20.08 -18.24 6.20
CA GLY A 42 -20.05 -19.66 6.55
C GLY A 42 -18.86 -20.46 6.02
N GLU A 43 -17.93 -19.83 5.30
CA GLU A 43 -16.70 -20.47 4.81
C GLU A 43 -15.48 -19.74 5.35
N ALA A 44 -14.44 -20.48 5.75
CA ALA A 44 -13.16 -19.86 6.05
C ALA A 44 -12.40 -19.60 4.75
N LEU A 45 -11.78 -18.43 4.63
CA LEU A 45 -11.02 -18.03 3.45
C LEU A 45 -9.67 -17.47 3.88
N PHE A 46 -8.60 -18.07 3.37
CA PHE A 46 -7.23 -17.62 3.60
C PHE A 46 -6.52 -17.45 2.26
N VAL A 47 -5.95 -16.26 2.07
CA VAL A 47 -5.24 -15.88 0.85
C VAL A 47 -3.84 -15.44 1.23
N LEU A 48 -2.85 -16.18 0.74
CA LEU A 48 -1.45 -15.79 0.81
C LEU A 48 -1.12 -14.99 -0.45
N TYR A 49 -0.54 -13.81 -0.27
CA TYR A 49 -0.13 -12.95 -1.38
C TYR A 49 1.36 -12.60 -1.31
N ARG A 50 1.93 -12.27 -2.46
CA ARG A 50 3.26 -11.67 -2.58
C ARG A 50 3.28 -10.52 -3.58
N LEU A 51 4.00 -9.47 -3.23
CA LEU A 51 4.27 -8.34 -4.10
C LEU A 51 5.48 -8.62 -4.99
N ARG A 52 5.36 -8.31 -6.27
CA ARG A 52 6.44 -8.42 -7.24
C ARG A 52 6.50 -7.19 -8.12
N VAL A 53 7.73 -6.82 -8.43
CA VAL A 53 8.08 -5.72 -9.32
C VAL A 53 9.21 -6.20 -10.23
N LYS A 54 9.32 -5.59 -11.41
CA LYS A 54 10.36 -5.97 -12.37
C LYS A 54 11.76 -5.50 -11.96
N GLU A 55 11.86 -4.55 -11.03
CA GLU A 55 13.12 -3.91 -10.64
C GLU A 55 13.40 -4.14 -9.14
N SER A 56 14.63 -4.57 -8.81
CA SER A 56 15.01 -4.95 -7.44
C SER A 56 15.30 -3.78 -6.50
N SER A 57 15.44 -2.56 -7.02
CA SER A 57 15.71 -1.35 -6.23
C SER A 57 14.47 -0.74 -5.56
N ILE A 58 13.30 -1.38 -5.72
CA ILE A 58 12.06 -1.02 -5.06
C ILE A 58 11.92 -1.81 -3.76
N LEU A 59 11.67 -1.11 -2.67
CA LEU A 59 11.48 -1.69 -1.34
C LEU A 59 10.03 -1.56 -0.92
N PHE A 60 9.46 -2.68 -0.46
CA PHE A 60 8.17 -2.73 0.21
C PHE A 60 8.39 -2.91 1.72
N SER A 61 7.56 -2.29 2.56
CA SER A 61 7.54 -2.56 4.00
C SER A 61 7.25 -4.04 4.30
N LYS A 62 6.52 -4.71 3.42
CA LYS A 62 6.17 -6.12 3.49
C LYS A 62 6.05 -6.67 2.08
N THR A 63 6.72 -7.79 1.79
CA THR A 63 6.66 -8.44 0.45
C THR A 63 5.65 -9.56 0.39
N TYR A 64 5.40 -10.25 1.52
CA TYR A 64 4.46 -11.37 1.64
C TYR A 64 3.44 -11.05 2.72
N GLY A 65 2.18 -11.41 2.51
CA GLY A 65 1.16 -11.27 3.54
C GLY A 65 0.10 -12.35 3.46
N LEU A 66 -0.58 -12.55 4.58
CA LEU A 66 -1.65 -13.50 4.74
C LEU A 66 -2.90 -12.73 5.12
N LEU A 67 -3.92 -12.81 4.27
CA LEU A 67 -5.24 -12.24 4.53
C LEU A 67 -6.23 -13.36 4.78
N GLY A 68 -7.19 -13.16 5.66
CA GLY A 68 -8.24 -14.17 5.83
C GLY A 68 -9.26 -13.87 6.91
N HIS A 69 -10.27 -14.73 6.90
CA HIS A 69 -11.27 -14.83 7.96
C HIS A 69 -11.61 -16.30 8.24
N ASP A 70 -12.03 -16.57 9.46
CA ASP A 70 -12.49 -17.90 9.87
C ASP A 70 -13.93 -18.18 9.39
N LYS A 71 -14.47 -19.36 9.75
CA LYS A 71 -15.85 -19.77 9.41
C LYS A 71 -16.92 -18.90 10.09
N ALA A 72 -16.58 -18.29 11.22
CA ALA A 72 -17.45 -17.34 11.92
C ALA A 72 -17.41 -15.94 11.27
N GLY A 73 -16.60 -15.76 10.22
CA GLY A 73 -16.39 -14.48 9.53
C GLY A 73 -15.51 -13.51 10.32
N GLN A 74 -14.83 -13.98 11.37
CA GLN A 74 -13.88 -13.16 12.13
C GLN A 74 -12.58 -13.02 11.35
N ALA A 75 -12.08 -11.79 11.26
CA ALA A 75 -10.83 -11.49 10.59
C ALA A 75 -9.67 -12.17 11.34
N GLN A 76 -9.00 -13.11 10.69
CA GLN A 76 -7.87 -13.84 11.26
C GLN A 76 -6.91 -14.22 10.13
N PRO A 77 -5.69 -13.65 10.06
CA PRO A 77 -5.13 -12.63 10.94
C PRO A 77 -5.74 -11.23 10.69
N SER A 78 -5.95 -10.83 9.44
CA SER A 78 -6.62 -9.59 9.03
C SER A 78 -7.20 -9.77 7.63
N ILE A 79 -8.22 -9.00 7.28
CA ILE A 79 -8.76 -8.95 5.90
C ILE A 79 -8.03 -7.91 5.02
N TRP A 80 -7.07 -7.18 5.59
CA TRP A 80 -6.29 -6.17 4.88
C TRP A 80 -4.90 -5.98 5.47
N ASP A 81 -3.97 -5.52 4.65
CA ASP A 81 -2.61 -5.14 5.02
C ASP A 81 -2.27 -3.75 4.44
N GLU A 82 -1.60 -2.90 5.23
CA GLU A 82 -1.01 -1.65 4.76
C GLU A 82 0.43 -1.88 4.28
N ILE A 83 0.75 -1.37 3.09
CA ILE A 83 2.05 -1.50 2.44
C ILE A 83 2.59 -0.12 2.11
N ALA A 84 3.81 0.14 2.55
CA ALA A 84 4.58 1.29 2.11
C ALA A 84 5.57 0.86 1.02
N LEU A 85 5.69 1.68 -0.03
CA LEU A 85 6.67 1.57 -1.09
C LEU A 85 7.70 2.69 -0.96
N TYR A 86 8.98 2.32 -1.16
CA TYR A 86 10.10 3.25 -1.26
C TYR A 86 11.00 2.87 -2.43
N ALA A 87 11.38 3.84 -3.25
CA ALA A 87 12.33 3.63 -4.35
C ALA A 87 13.15 4.90 -4.63
N GLN A 88 14.27 4.73 -5.34
CA GLN A 88 15.07 5.86 -5.84
C GLN A 88 14.40 6.51 -7.06
N PRO A 89 14.54 7.83 -7.27
CA PRO A 89 13.96 8.53 -8.42
C PRO A 89 14.36 7.95 -9.79
N ALA A 90 15.57 7.41 -9.91
CA ALA A 90 16.07 6.78 -11.14
C ALA A 90 15.16 5.66 -11.67
N VAL A 91 14.38 5.00 -10.80
CA VAL A 91 13.43 3.96 -11.20
C VAL A 91 12.33 4.51 -12.12
N MET A 92 11.96 5.78 -11.95
CA MET A 92 10.99 6.46 -12.82
C MET A 92 11.54 6.62 -14.24
N GLU A 93 12.81 7.01 -14.39
CA GLU A 93 13.46 7.23 -15.68
C GLU A 93 13.58 5.94 -16.51
N THR A 94 13.72 4.80 -15.83
CA THR A 94 13.78 3.48 -16.49
C THR A 94 12.41 2.95 -16.95
N GLY A 95 11.30 3.56 -16.51
CA GLY A 95 9.93 3.10 -16.81
C GLY A 95 9.55 1.74 -16.19
N LYS A 96 10.41 1.16 -15.33
CA LYS A 96 10.24 -0.21 -14.80
C LYS A 96 9.28 -0.32 -13.62
N LEU A 97 8.92 0.79 -12.99
CA LEU A 97 7.85 0.90 -11.97
C LEU A 97 6.54 1.39 -12.62
N SER A 98 6.18 0.84 -13.77
CA SER A 98 4.86 1.07 -14.38
C SER A 98 3.77 0.21 -13.74
N THR A 99 4.15 -0.90 -13.10
CA THR A 99 3.21 -1.92 -12.61
C THR A 99 3.79 -2.67 -11.41
N ILE A 100 2.96 -2.89 -10.39
CA ILE A 100 3.20 -3.82 -9.29
C ILE A 100 2.30 -5.03 -9.49
N ARG A 101 2.87 -6.23 -9.48
CA ARG A 101 2.11 -7.47 -9.56
C ARG A 101 1.86 -8.00 -8.15
N VAL A 102 0.59 -8.18 -7.80
CA VAL A 102 0.18 -8.92 -6.61
C VAL A 102 -0.15 -10.34 -7.04
N GLU A 103 0.72 -11.28 -6.69
CA GLU A 103 0.46 -12.70 -6.91
C GLU A 103 -0.18 -13.30 -5.67
N TYR A 104 -1.19 -14.14 -5.84
CA TYR A 104 -1.92 -14.70 -4.70
C TYR A 104 -2.43 -16.12 -4.95
N VAL A 105 -2.57 -16.85 -3.84
CA VAL A 105 -3.07 -18.22 -3.78
C VAL A 105 -4.00 -18.37 -2.59
N THR A 106 -5.06 -19.16 -2.77
CA THR A 106 -5.88 -19.62 -1.65
C THR A 106 -5.17 -20.80 -0.99
N ILE A 107 -5.11 -20.80 0.33
CA ILE A 107 -4.47 -21.86 1.12
C ILE A 107 -5.47 -22.48 2.09
N ALA A 108 -5.19 -23.72 2.53
CA ALA A 108 -6.04 -24.39 3.50
C ALA A 108 -5.94 -23.72 4.88
N GLU A 109 -7.01 -23.79 5.68
CA GLU A 109 -7.05 -23.26 7.05
C GLU A 109 -5.91 -23.81 7.93
N ALA A 110 -5.57 -25.09 7.78
CA ALA A 110 -4.46 -25.71 8.50
C ALA A 110 -3.09 -25.10 8.12
N GLU A 111 -2.86 -24.80 6.84
CA GLU A 111 -1.64 -24.17 6.36
C GLU A 111 -1.55 -22.71 6.83
N ALA A 112 -2.67 -21.98 6.80
CA ALA A 112 -2.77 -20.62 7.29
C ALA A 112 -2.46 -20.54 8.80
N ARG A 113 -3.05 -21.43 9.61
CA ARG A 113 -2.74 -21.54 11.05
C ARG A 113 -1.25 -21.79 11.28
N GLY A 114 -0.66 -22.72 10.54
CA GLY A 114 0.77 -23.02 10.64
C GLY A 114 1.68 -21.84 10.28
N LEU A 115 1.23 -20.90 9.44
CA LEU A 115 1.94 -19.65 9.16
C LEU A 115 1.74 -18.61 10.27
N ILE A 116 0.53 -18.50 10.82
CA ILE A 116 0.21 -17.58 11.93
C ILE A 116 0.98 -17.96 13.19
N GLU A 117 1.01 -19.25 13.54
CA GLU A 117 1.68 -19.77 14.75
C GLU A 117 3.20 -19.53 14.74
N ARG A 118 3.82 -19.48 13.55
CA ARG A 118 5.25 -19.16 13.40
C ARG A 118 5.57 -17.69 13.64
N GLY A 119 4.57 -16.83 13.80
CA GLY A 119 4.73 -15.43 14.14
C GLY A 119 5.01 -14.50 12.96
N GLU A 120 5.55 -15.00 11.83
CA GLU A 120 5.85 -14.17 10.65
C GLU A 120 5.66 -14.92 9.31
N VAL A 121 5.21 -14.16 8.31
CA VAL A 121 5.03 -14.62 6.92
C VAL A 121 6.31 -14.33 6.14
N GLU A 122 7.33 -15.17 6.36
CA GLU A 122 8.64 -15.01 5.73
C GLU A 122 8.73 -15.69 4.36
N LYS A 123 9.71 -15.23 3.55
CA LYS A 123 9.91 -15.67 2.17
C LYS A 123 10.12 -17.18 2.05
N GLU A 124 10.90 -17.75 2.95
CA GLU A 124 11.33 -19.15 2.98
C GLU A 124 10.11 -20.07 3.16
N PHE A 125 9.17 -19.67 4.02
CA PHE A 125 7.94 -20.41 4.28
C PHE A 125 6.87 -20.20 3.20
N CYS A 126 6.83 -19.01 2.60
CA CYS A 126 5.79 -18.65 1.63
C CYS A 126 6.09 -19.11 0.21
N ARG A 127 7.37 -19.11 -0.19
CA ARG A 127 7.79 -19.43 -1.57
C ARG A 127 7.23 -20.77 -2.10
N PRO A 128 7.17 -21.87 -1.32
CA PRO A 128 6.62 -23.14 -1.78
C PRO A 128 5.17 -23.05 -2.27
N PHE A 129 4.32 -22.23 -1.65
CA PHE A 129 2.92 -22.09 -2.03
C PHE A 129 2.73 -21.54 -3.44
N PHE A 130 3.63 -20.66 -3.88
CA PHE A 130 3.59 -20.07 -5.22
C PHE A 130 4.33 -20.87 -6.29
N ALA A 131 5.00 -21.96 -5.92
CA ALA A 131 5.68 -22.86 -6.86
C ALA A 131 4.78 -24.01 -7.31
N ARG A 132 3.73 -24.33 -6.54
CA ARG A 132 2.83 -25.49 -6.75
C ARG A 132 1.78 -25.31 -7.86
N GLY A 133 1.78 -24.17 -8.58
CA GLY A 133 0.76 -23.83 -9.56
C GLY A 133 -0.47 -23.14 -8.92
N GLY A 134 -1.47 -22.77 -9.74
CA GLY A 134 -2.70 -22.12 -9.26
C GLY A 134 -2.55 -20.67 -8.77
N THR A 135 -1.36 -20.07 -8.94
CA THR A 135 -1.12 -18.66 -8.62
C THR A 135 -1.90 -17.76 -9.56
N LYS A 136 -2.78 -16.94 -8.99
CA LYS A 136 -3.45 -15.84 -9.69
C LYS A 136 -2.61 -14.58 -9.53
N HIS A 137 -2.78 -13.63 -10.45
CA HIS A 137 -2.09 -12.36 -10.38
C HIS A 137 -3.04 -11.20 -10.67
N TYR A 138 -2.80 -10.10 -9.96
CA TYR A 138 -3.48 -8.83 -10.12
C TYR A 138 -2.43 -7.75 -10.39
N GLU A 139 -2.53 -7.09 -11.53
CA GLU A 139 -1.58 -6.06 -11.93
C GLU A 139 -2.11 -4.68 -11.57
N VAL A 140 -1.34 -3.96 -10.75
CA VAL A 140 -1.65 -2.64 -10.25
C VAL A 140 -0.82 -1.63 -11.03
N LYS A 141 -1.47 -0.71 -11.73
CA LYS A 141 -0.79 0.33 -12.51
C LYS A 141 -0.23 1.40 -11.58
N CYS A 142 0.98 1.86 -11.87
CA CYS A 142 1.63 2.92 -11.12
C CYS A 142 1.72 4.19 -11.98
N THR A 143 1.30 5.30 -11.40
CA THR A 143 1.47 6.64 -11.97
C THR A 143 2.27 7.50 -11.01
N PHE A 144 2.90 8.56 -11.51
CA PHE A 144 3.75 9.44 -10.72
C PHE A 144 3.16 10.84 -10.70
N HIS A 145 3.23 11.50 -9.54
CA HIS A 145 2.94 12.93 -9.42
C HIS A 145 4.09 13.62 -8.69
N ASP A 146 4.40 14.84 -9.11
CA ASP A 146 5.40 15.65 -8.43
C ASP A 146 4.82 16.16 -7.10
N ALA A 147 5.45 15.75 -6.00
CA ALA A 147 5.10 16.14 -4.64
C ALA A 147 6.09 17.15 -4.05
N SER A 148 6.97 17.74 -4.86
CA SER A 148 7.90 18.76 -4.42
C SER A 148 7.13 20.00 -3.88
N PRO A 149 7.66 20.64 -2.81
CA PRO A 149 6.98 21.77 -2.18
C PRO A 149 6.79 22.99 -3.09
N GLN A 150 7.50 23.06 -4.22
CA GLN A 150 7.34 24.12 -5.23
C GLN A 150 6.06 23.96 -6.04
N THR A 151 5.55 22.74 -6.19
CA THR A 151 4.37 22.42 -7.02
C THR A 151 3.06 22.53 -6.22
N ALA A 152 3.11 22.30 -4.91
CA ALA A 152 1.97 22.53 -4.00
C ALA A 152 1.52 24.00 -3.93
N ALA A 153 2.44 24.95 -4.15
CA ALA A 153 2.17 26.39 -4.19
C ALA A 153 1.56 26.87 -5.52
N LYS A 154 1.71 26.10 -6.61
CA LYS A 154 1.17 26.44 -7.93
C LYS A 154 -0.32 26.06 -8.04
N ASN A 155 -0.68 24.88 -7.55
CA ASN A 155 -2.08 24.40 -7.53
C ASN A 155 -2.99 25.18 -6.57
N SER A 156 -2.43 25.97 -5.65
CA SER A 156 -3.16 26.84 -4.73
C SER A 156 -3.26 28.31 -5.21
N LYS A 157 -2.52 28.69 -6.26
CA LYS A 157 -2.58 30.05 -6.84
C LYS A 157 -3.49 30.17 -8.07
N GLU A 158 -3.82 29.08 -8.74
CA GLU A 158 -4.61 29.13 -9.98
C GLU A 158 -6.13 29.24 -9.75
N THR A 159 -6.60 29.17 -8.50
CA THR A 159 -8.04 29.34 -8.14
C THR A 159 -8.35 30.70 -7.50
N ARG A 160 -7.48 31.71 -7.68
CA ARG A 160 -7.72 33.07 -7.19
C ARG A 160 -7.53 34.11 -8.29
N SER A 161 -8.38 34.08 -9.31
CA SER A 161 -8.78 35.33 -9.96
C SER A 161 -10.07 35.18 -10.75
N ILE A 162 -10.93 36.18 -10.57
CA ILE A 162 -12.10 36.60 -11.37
C ILE A 162 -13.47 36.13 -10.83
N GLY A 163 -14.17 37.09 -10.19
CA GLY A 163 -15.63 37.17 -10.23
C GLY A 163 -16.33 37.23 -8.88
N GLU A 164 -16.34 38.40 -8.23
CA GLU A 164 -17.39 38.73 -7.26
C GLU A 164 -18.77 38.65 -7.95
N PHE A 165 -19.69 37.86 -7.42
CA PHE A 165 -21.10 38.23 -7.37
C PHE A 165 -21.74 37.62 -6.12
N ALA A 166 -22.36 38.50 -5.34
CA ALA A 166 -23.09 38.22 -4.12
C ALA A 166 -24.29 37.29 -4.38
N GLY A 167 -24.56 36.37 -3.45
CA GLY A 167 -25.78 35.57 -3.46
C GLY A 167 -25.70 34.34 -2.58
N SER A 168 -26.27 34.45 -1.38
CA SER A 168 -26.61 33.36 -0.45
C SER A 168 -26.98 32.03 -1.15
N SER A 169 -26.32 30.92 -0.79
CA SER A 169 -26.88 29.55 -0.77
C SER A 169 -25.91 28.57 -0.12
N ARG A 170 -26.41 27.73 0.80
CA ARG A 170 -25.69 26.64 1.48
C ARG A 170 -25.02 25.70 0.46
N ALA A 171 -23.69 25.60 0.51
CA ALA A 171 -22.93 24.50 -0.08
C ALA A 171 -21.89 24.02 0.96
N THR A 172 -22.16 22.87 1.58
CA THR A 172 -21.26 22.22 2.53
C THR A 172 -20.15 21.52 1.72
N SER A 173 -19.03 22.21 1.52
CA SER A 173 -17.90 21.75 0.71
C SER A 173 -17.20 20.53 1.32
N ALA A 174 -17.12 19.45 0.54
CA ALA A 174 -16.34 18.23 0.81
C ALA A 174 -14.82 18.46 0.95
N ALA A 175 -14.33 19.69 0.73
CA ALA A 175 -12.91 20.05 0.77
C ALA A 175 -12.31 20.08 2.19
N THR A 176 -13.13 20.35 3.22
CA THR A 176 -12.68 20.40 4.62
C THR A 176 -12.47 19.02 5.25
N ALA A 177 -13.16 17.99 4.76
CA ALA A 177 -13.03 16.63 5.28
C ALA A 177 -11.69 15.97 4.87
N VAL A 178 -11.21 16.25 3.66
CA VAL A 178 -9.97 15.66 3.13
C VAL A 178 -8.73 16.22 3.85
N THR A 179 -8.75 17.51 4.18
CA THR A 179 -7.63 18.19 4.86
C THR A 179 -7.47 17.75 6.32
N LEU A 180 -8.58 17.48 7.01
CA LEU A 180 -8.55 16.98 8.39
C LEU A 180 -8.02 15.54 8.48
N PHE A 181 -8.41 14.65 7.55
CA PHE A 181 -7.93 13.26 7.56
C PHE A 181 -6.42 13.16 7.31
N THR A 182 -5.89 13.95 6.37
CA THR A 182 -4.45 13.94 6.08
C THR A 182 -3.60 14.45 7.25
N ALA A 183 -4.08 15.45 7.99
CA ALA A 183 -3.36 16.00 9.13
C ALA A 183 -3.31 14.99 10.30
N VAL A 184 -4.41 14.26 10.54
CA VAL A 184 -4.48 13.27 11.62
C VAL A 184 -3.57 12.07 11.36
N CYS A 185 -3.50 11.55 10.13
CA CYS A 185 -2.64 10.41 9.80
C CYS A 185 -1.14 10.71 9.95
N VAL A 186 -0.70 11.92 9.59
CA VAL A 186 0.71 12.33 9.74
C VAL A 186 1.11 12.44 11.22
N VAL A 187 0.21 12.96 12.07
CA VAL A 187 0.48 13.09 13.51
C VAL A 187 0.55 11.72 14.19
N VAL A 188 -0.33 10.78 13.83
CA VAL A 188 -0.31 9.42 14.40
C VAL A 188 0.96 8.65 13.97
N GLY A 189 1.39 8.79 12.71
CA GLY A 189 2.64 8.17 12.23
C GLY A 189 3.90 8.65 12.95
N VAL A 190 3.99 9.95 13.25
CA VAL A 190 5.12 10.54 14.00
C VAL A 190 5.10 10.11 15.47
N VAL A 191 3.93 9.99 16.09
CA VAL A 191 3.79 9.54 17.49
C VAL A 191 4.13 8.05 17.64
N ALA A 192 3.72 7.22 16.68
CA ALA A 192 4.06 5.79 16.67
C ALA A 192 5.58 5.54 16.49
N ALA A 193 6.24 6.35 15.66
CA ALA A 193 7.69 6.29 15.47
C ALA A 193 8.47 6.69 16.73
N ARG A 194 8.02 7.73 17.46
CA ARG A 194 8.64 8.14 18.73
C ARG A 194 8.47 7.12 19.86
N ARG A 195 7.31 6.43 19.93
CA ARG A 195 7.07 5.40 20.97
C ARG A 195 7.94 4.14 20.80
N ARG A 196 8.48 3.88 19.61
CA ARG A 196 9.35 2.72 19.33
C ARG A 196 10.85 3.05 19.40
N GLY A 197 11.23 4.27 19.80
CA GLY A 197 12.64 4.65 19.91
C GLY A 197 13.41 4.64 18.59
N VAL A 198 12.71 4.60 17.45
CA VAL A 198 13.34 4.59 16.12
C VAL A 198 13.68 6.01 15.75
N THR A 199 14.91 6.43 16.05
CA THR A 199 15.48 7.67 15.54
C THR A 199 16.05 7.45 14.15
N TRP A 200 16.06 8.52 13.34
CA TRP A 200 16.65 8.55 11.99
C TRP A 200 18.09 8.03 11.97
N GLU A 201 18.84 8.29 13.04
CA GLU A 201 20.23 7.84 13.21
C GLU A 201 20.37 6.32 13.40
N SER A 202 19.35 5.64 13.92
CA SER A 202 19.36 4.19 14.08
C SER A 202 19.14 3.50 12.73
N ALA A 203 18.23 3.99 11.90
CA ALA A 203 17.97 3.45 10.57
C ALA A 203 19.14 3.67 9.60
N ALA A 204 19.82 4.82 9.69
CA ALA A 204 21.01 5.12 8.88
C ALA A 204 22.24 4.28 9.27
N ARG A 205 22.41 3.97 10.57
CA ARG A 205 23.53 3.14 11.05
C ARG A 205 23.40 1.66 10.67
N THR A 206 22.17 1.12 10.60
CA THR A 206 21.96 -0.28 10.17
C THR A 206 22.36 -0.51 8.71
N VAL A 207 22.29 0.54 7.86
CA VAL A 207 22.71 0.48 6.46
C VAL A 207 24.24 0.45 6.34
N HIS A 208 24.96 1.23 7.15
CA HIS A 208 26.42 1.23 7.13
C HIS A 208 27.07 0.01 7.79
N SER A 209 26.39 -0.69 8.72
CA SER A 209 26.93 -1.94 9.30
C SER A 209 26.71 -3.17 8.40
N TRP A 210 25.91 -3.05 7.34
CA TRP A 210 25.69 -4.12 6.36
C TRP A 210 26.60 -3.99 5.12
N THR A 211 27.12 -2.80 4.84
CA THR A 211 28.20 -2.59 3.86
C THR A 211 29.56 -2.67 4.56
N GLY A 212 29.83 -3.82 5.18
CA GLY A 212 31.20 -4.21 5.43
C GLY A 212 31.80 -4.68 4.11
N VAL A 213 32.48 -3.74 3.42
CA VAL A 213 33.18 -3.77 2.11
C VAL A 213 32.59 -2.75 1.15
#